data_AF-A0A7X9GCD8-F1
#
_entry.id   AF-A0A7X9GCD8-F1
#
_cell.length_a   1.000
_cell.length_b   1.000
_cell.length_c   1.000
_cell.angle_alpha   90.00
_cell.angle_beta   90.00
_cell.angle_gamma   90.00
#
_symmetry.space_group_name_H-M   'P 1'
#
loop_
_entity.id
_entity.type
_entity.pdbx_description
1 polymer ?
#
loop_
_entity_poly.entity_id
_entity_poly.type
_entity_poly.pdbx_seq_one_letter_code
_entity_poly.pdbx_strand_id
1 'polypeptide(L)'
;MMNKLTMIGTGHGFVHNLYNTCFVINNNFLINTGGSVDIVKDKDYVMHEAFCLDANKEIFKPYEKKHSTVKYVCENFNDLNIKNLILFHTEDSHPNDKDVLYKKEAKEYFDNDVIVPKDLDVIEI
;
A
#
# COMPACT_ATOMS: atom_id res chain seq x y z
N MET A 1 -11.40 -19.04 13.44
CA MET A 1 -10.40 -18.17 14.09
C MET A 1 -10.09 -17.06 13.10
N MET A 2 -10.09 -15.79 13.51
CA MET A 2 -9.69 -14.68 12.64
C MET A 2 -8.19 -14.76 12.38
N ASN A 3 -7.78 -14.53 11.13
CA ASN A 3 -6.38 -14.43 10.79
C ASN A 3 -5.91 -13.01 11.10
N LYS A 4 -4.62 -12.86 11.45
CA LYS A 4 -4.04 -11.56 11.79
C LYS A 4 -2.79 -11.34 10.95
N LEU A 5 -2.67 -10.12 10.45
CA LEU A 5 -1.48 -9.61 9.77
C LEU A 5 -0.82 -8.59 10.69
N THR A 6 0.42 -8.86 11.12
CA THR A 6 1.23 -7.89 11.86
C THR A 6 2.26 -7.27 10.92
N MET A 7 2.20 -5.95 10.77
CA MET A 7 3.13 -5.18 9.96
C MET A 7 4.40 -4.91 10.77
N ILE A 8 5.50 -5.59 10.46
CA ILE A 8 6.77 -5.40 11.20
C ILE A 8 7.52 -4.17 10.67
N GLY A 9 7.37 -3.91 9.38
CA GLY A 9 7.83 -2.68 8.75
C GLY A 9 7.15 -2.49 7.39
N THR A 10 6.67 -1.28 7.10
CA THR A 10 6.09 -0.97 5.78
C THR A 10 7.14 -0.68 4.71
N GLY A 11 8.40 -0.53 5.11
CA GLY A 11 9.48 -0.05 4.24
C GLY A 11 9.29 1.42 3.82
N HIS A 12 10.37 2.04 3.35
CA HIS A 12 10.34 3.37 2.71
C HIS A 12 11.16 3.32 1.43
N GLY A 13 10.73 4.03 0.39
CA GLY A 13 11.41 3.97 -0.93
C GLY A 13 12.84 4.52 -0.97
N PHE A 14 13.30 5.14 0.13
CA PHE A 14 14.70 5.53 0.32
C PHE A 14 15.12 5.29 1.78
N VAL A 15 15.82 4.19 2.06
CA VAL A 15 16.44 3.95 3.37
C VAL A 15 17.89 3.49 3.21
N HIS A 16 18.81 4.12 3.95
CA HIS A 16 20.21 3.70 4.01
C HIS A 16 20.51 2.69 5.14
N ASN A 17 19.60 2.46 6.11
CA ASN A 17 19.93 1.67 7.31
C ASN A 17 18.81 0.86 8.02
N LEU A 18 17.53 0.83 7.59
CA LEU A 18 16.49 -0.01 8.25
C LEU A 18 15.49 -0.66 7.27
N TYR A 19 14.87 -1.75 7.75
CA TYR A 19 14.24 -2.88 7.04
C TYR A 19 13.34 -2.57 5.84
N ASN A 20 13.48 -3.41 4.80
CA ASN A 20 12.51 -3.58 3.69
C ASN A 20 11.15 -4.05 4.23
N THR A 21 10.08 -4.00 3.41
CA THR A 21 8.73 -4.46 3.77
C THR A 21 8.75 -5.86 4.38
N CYS A 22 8.33 -6.00 5.63
CA CYS A 22 8.31 -7.26 6.38
C CYS A 22 7.00 -7.39 7.16
N PHE A 23 6.41 -8.59 7.14
CA PHE A 23 5.21 -8.91 7.90
C PHE A 23 5.20 -10.40 8.30
N VAL A 24 4.39 -10.75 9.29
CA VAL A 24 4.20 -12.13 9.75
C VAL A 24 2.75 -12.55 9.55
N ILE A 25 2.53 -13.73 8.97
CA ILE A 25 1.22 -14.29 8.63
C ILE A 25 1.17 -15.80 8.92
N ASN A 26 0.03 -16.26 9.44
CA ASN A 26 -0.34 -17.67 9.45
C ASN A 26 -1.12 -18.04 8.18
N ASN A 27 -0.39 -18.57 7.17
CA ASN A 27 -0.85 -19.35 6.01
C ASN A 27 -1.68 -18.67 4.87
N ASN A 28 -1.04 -17.73 4.15
CA ASN A 28 -1.25 -17.33 2.73
C ASN A 28 -1.75 -15.90 2.51
N PHE A 29 -0.87 -15.05 1.98
CA PHE A 29 -1.18 -13.70 1.49
C PHE A 29 -0.38 -13.43 0.21
N LEU A 30 -0.97 -12.69 -0.73
CA LEU A 30 -0.32 -12.31 -1.97
C LEU A 30 0.34 -10.93 -1.77
N ILE A 31 1.68 -10.92 -1.76
CA ILE A 31 2.46 -9.68 -1.87
C ILE A 31 2.59 -9.38 -3.35
N ASN A 32 1.96 -8.30 -3.81
CA ASN A 32 2.25 -7.85 -5.16
C ASN A 32 3.44 -6.89 -5.15
N THR A 33 4.60 -7.39 -5.54
CA THR A 33 5.72 -6.56 -6.01
C THR A 33 6.02 -6.80 -7.50
N GLY A 34 5.03 -7.25 -8.30
CA GLY A 34 5.19 -7.50 -9.74
C GLY A 34 4.36 -8.63 -10.39
N GLY A 35 3.18 -9.00 -9.87
CA GLY A 35 2.27 -10.03 -10.40
C GLY A 35 1.14 -9.48 -11.29
N SER A 36 0.56 -10.35 -12.13
CA SER A 36 -0.55 -10.01 -13.05
C SER A 36 -1.81 -9.57 -12.31
N VAL A 37 -2.52 -8.58 -12.88
CA VAL A 37 -3.84 -8.08 -12.45
C VAL A 37 -4.86 -9.22 -12.28
N ASP A 38 -4.78 -10.26 -13.09
CA ASP A 38 -5.69 -11.42 -13.02
C ASP A 38 -5.58 -12.20 -11.71
N ILE A 39 -4.42 -12.17 -11.05
CA ILE A 39 -4.18 -12.90 -9.80
C ILE A 39 -4.85 -12.19 -8.62
N VAL A 40 -4.95 -10.85 -8.68
CA VAL A 40 -5.44 -10.01 -7.58
C VAL A 40 -6.92 -9.62 -7.72
N LYS A 41 -7.53 -9.91 -8.87
CA LYS A 41 -8.96 -9.74 -9.08
C LYS A 41 -9.78 -10.58 -8.08
N ASP A 42 -10.88 -10.02 -7.61
CA ASP A 42 -11.85 -10.66 -6.70
C ASP A 42 -11.25 -11.10 -5.35
N LYS A 43 -10.15 -10.49 -4.90
CA LYS A 43 -9.53 -10.77 -3.59
C LYS A 43 -10.09 -9.88 -2.49
N ASP A 44 -10.20 -10.44 -1.28
CA ASP A 44 -10.65 -9.69 -0.10
C ASP A 44 -9.61 -8.66 0.35
N TYR A 45 -8.33 -9.00 0.29
CA TYR A 45 -7.22 -8.11 0.66
C TYR A 45 -6.14 -8.16 -0.41
N VAL A 46 -5.65 -6.98 -0.81
CA VAL A 46 -4.49 -6.83 -1.70
C VAL A 46 -3.57 -5.76 -1.13
N MET A 47 -2.27 -6.05 -1.12
CA MET A 47 -1.23 -5.09 -0.74
C MET A 47 -0.51 -4.59 -1.99
N HIS A 48 -0.31 -3.28 -2.10
CA HIS A 48 0.52 -2.68 -3.15
C HIS A 48 1.30 -1.47 -2.63
N GLU A 49 2.50 -1.25 -3.15
CA GLU A 49 3.27 -0.05 -2.82
C GLU A 49 2.59 1.19 -3.40
N ALA A 50 2.56 2.27 -2.64
CA ALA A 50 2.19 3.58 -3.15
C ALA A 50 3.19 4.60 -2.58
N PHE A 51 4.23 4.90 -3.33
CA PHE A 51 5.35 5.67 -2.81
C PHE A 51 4.99 7.10 -2.39
N CYS A 52 4.22 7.84 -3.19
CA CYS A 52 3.83 9.21 -2.84
C CYS A 52 2.40 9.57 -3.29
N LEU A 53 1.86 10.66 -2.75
CA LEU A 53 0.69 11.34 -3.33
C LEU A 53 0.98 11.80 -4.76
N ASP A 54 -0.03 11.81 -5.64
CA ASP A 54 0.15 12.22 -7.04
C ASP A 54 0.58 13.68 -7.16
N ALA A 55 0.08 14.54 -6.27
CA ALA A 55 0.47 15.95 -6.20
C ALA A 55 1.98 16.15 -5.96
N ASN A 56 2.65 15.19 -5.34
CA ASN A 56 4.07 15.26 -5.01
C ASN A 56 4.97 14.50 -6.01
N LYS A 57 4.43 13.99 -7.13
CA LYS A 57 5.20 13.18 -8.09
C LYS A 57 6.39 13.92 -8.71
N GLU A 58 6.30 15.24 -8.91
CA GLU A 58 7.41 16.03 -9.46
C GLU A 58 8.55 16.21 -8.44
N ILE A 59 8.22 16.19 -7.14
CA ILE A 59 9.19 16.29 -6.04
C ILE A 59 9.91 14.95 -5.87
N PHE A 60 9.13 13.87 -5.79
CA PHE A 60 9.64 12.55 -5.44
C PHE A 60 10.08 11.71 -6.63
N LYS A 61 9.60 12.05 -7.83
CA LYS A 61 9.90 11.37 -9.11
C LYS A 61 9.69 9.86 -9.05
N PRO A 62 8.51 9.38 -8.58
CA PRO A 62 8.27 7.96 -8.30
C PRO A 62 8.60 7.08 -9.52
N TYR A 63 8.19 7.49 -10.71
CA TYR A 63 8.36 6.71 -11.93
C TYR A 63 9.83 6.52 -12.37
N GLU A 64 10.69 7.53 -12.19
CA GLU A 64 12.14 7.40 -12.45
C GLU A 64 12.77 6.34 -11.53
N LYS A 65 12.16 6.14 -10.36
CA LYS A 65 12.59 5.21 -9.31
C LYS A 65 11.84 3.89 -9.34
N LYS A 66 10.97 3.69 -10.34
CA LYS A 66 10.11 2.49 -10.51
C LYS A 66 9.14 2.29 -9.35
N HIS A 67 8.58 3.39 -8.86
CA HIS A 67 7.52 3.44 -7.86
C HIS A 67 6.24 4.04 -8.42
N SER A 68 5.15 3.85 -7.68
CA SER A 68 3.80 4.28 -8.04
C SER A 68 3.33 5.46 -7.18
N THR A 69 2.34 6.21 -7.66
CA THR A 69 1.59 7.17 -6.84
C THR A 69 0.33 6.50 -6.27
N VAL A 70 -0.25 7.06 -5.20
CA VAL A 70 -1.53 6.57 -4.64
C VAL A 70 -2.62 6.59 -5.72
N LYS A 71 -2.75 7.70 -6.46
CA LYS A 71 -3.64 7.79 -7.62
C LYS A 71 -3.46 6.64 -8.62
N TYR A 72 -2.22 6.43 -9.08
CA TYR A 72 -1.93 5.39 -10.08
C TYR A 72 -2.39 4.00 -9.61
N VAL A 73 -2.09 3.64 -8.36
CA VAL A 73 -2.50 2.34 -7.81
C VAL A 73 -4.01 2.25 -7.73
N CYS A 74 -4.68 3.27 -7.16
CA CYS A 74 -6.12 3.24 -6.94
C CYS A 74 -6.91 3.17 -8.25
N GLU A 75 -6.55 3.97 -9.26
CA GLU A 75 -7.20 3.94 -10.58
C GLU A 75 -7.08 2.57 -11.25
N ASN A 76 -5.92 1.92 -11.16
CA ASN A 76 -5.70 0.60 -11.78
C ASN A 76 -6.40 -0.55 -11.01
N PHE A 77 -6.75 -0.33 -9.73
CA PHE A 77 -7.27 -1.38 -8.86
C PHE A 77 -8.79 -1.28 -8.64
N ASN A 78 -9.42 -0.15 -8.95
CA ASN A 78 -10.84 0.09 -8.68
C ASN A 78 -11.77 -0.97 -9.29
N ASP A 79 -11.51 -1.34 -10.55
CA ASP A 79 -12.37 -2.26 -11.31
C ASP A 79 -12.05 -3.74 -11.04
N LEU A 80 -11.15 -4.04 -10.10
CA LEU A 80 -10.71 -5.40 -9.80
C LEU A 80 -11.56 -6.11 -8.74
N ASN A 81 -12.63 -5.46 -8.26
CA ASN A 81 -13.52 -6.01 -7.22
C ASN A 81 -12.75 -6.43 -5.95
N ILE A 82 -11.73 -5.65 -5.57
CA ILE A 82 -10.93 -5.85 -4.36
C ILE A 82 -11.63 -5.16 -3.20
N LYS A 83 -11.82 -5.85 -2.07
CA LYS A 83 -12.55 -5.26 -0.93
C LYS A 83 -11.70 -4.34 -0.07
N ASN A 84 -10.43 -4.69 0.15
CA ASN A 84 -9.51 -3.94 0.99
C ASN A 84 -8.16 -3.79 0.29
N LEU A 85 -7.78 -2.56 -0.05
CA LEU A 85 -6.49 -2.22 -0.62
C LEU A 85 -5.56 -1.66 0.47
N ILE A 86 -4.48 -2.38 0.76
CA ILE A 86 -3.47 -1.98 1.74
C ILE A 86 -2.33 -1.26 1.00
N LEU A 87 -2.14 0.03 1.27
CA LEU A 87 -1.09 0.85 0.67
C LEU A 87 0.11 0.95 1.63
N PHE A 88 1.30 0.56 1.17
CA PHE A 88 2.52 0.55 1.98
C PHE A 88 3.72 1.12 1.20
N HIS A 89 4.93 1.06 1.79
CA HIS A 89 6.18 1.48 1.16
C HIS A 89 6.14 2.94 0.67
N THR A 90 5.81 3.81 1.60
CA THR A 90 5.52 5.23 1.37
C THR A 90 6.77 6.10 1.55
N GLU A 91 6.72 7.33 1.06
CA GLU A 91 7.66 8.40 1.42
C GLU A 91 7.45 8.84 2.88
N ASP A 92 8.41 9.57 3.46
CA ASP A 92 8.44 9.85 4.92
C ASP A 92 8.29 11.31 5.35
N SER A 93 7.85 12.20 4.46
CA SER A 93 7.67 13.62 4.77
C SER A 93 6.44 13.92 5.65
N HIS A 94 5.57 12.94 5.88
CA HIS A 94 4.31 13.07 6.63
C HIS A 94 4.19 12.03 7.77
N PRO A 95 5.09 11.99 8.76
CA PRO A 95 5.14 10.87 9.72
C PRO A 95 3.89 10.74 10.62
N ASN A 96 3.16 11.84 10.85
CA ASN A 96 2.04 11.87 11.81
C ASN A 96 0.66 11.73 11.16
N ASP A 97 0.52 12.12 9.90
CA ASP A 97 -0.75 12.26 9.17
C ASP A 97 -0.78 11.49 7.85
N LYS A 98 0.23 10.65 7.59
CA LYS A 98 0.34 9.81 6.38
C LYS A 98 -0.93 9.06 6.05
N ASP A 99 -1.49 8.37 7.04
CA ASP A 99 -2.66 7.53 6.87
C ASP A 99 -3.89 8.34 6.46
N VAL A 100 -4.04 9.55 7.00
CA VAL A 100 -5.14 10.46 6.65
C VAL A 100 -4.99 10.97 5.22
N LEU A 101 -3.81 11.46 4.86
CA LEU A 101 -3.54 12.02 3.53
C LEU A 101 -3.68 10.98 2.43
N TYR A 102 -3.09 9.81 2.64
CA TYR A 102 -3.12 8.72 1.66
C TYR A 102 -4.53 8.16 1.49
N LYS A 103 -5.26 7.92 2.58
CA LYS A 103 -6.66 7.47 2.48
C LYS A 103 -7.52 8.52 1.78
N LYS A 104 -7.29 9.81 2.03
CA LYS A 104 -8.02 10.87 1.36
C LYS A 104 -7.83 10.84 -0.15
N GLU A 105 -6.59 10.82 -0.64
CA GLU A 105 -6.32 10.74 -2.09
C GLU A 105 -6.83 9.42 -2.67
N ALA A 106 -6.63 8.29 -1.98
CA ALA A 106 -7.09 6.99 -2.43
C ALA A 106 -8.61 6.94 -2.65
N LYS A 107 -9.39 7.56 -1.76
CA LYS A 107 -10.85 7.62 -1.87
C LYS A 107 -11.37 8.49 -3.02
N GLU A 108 -10.52 9.24 -3.71
CA GLU A 108 -10.89 9.91 -4.96
C GLU A 108 -10.90 8.94 -6.15
N TYR A 109 -10.22 7.80 -6.04
CA TYR A 109 -9.96 6.88 -7.17
C TYR A 109 -10.25 5.40 -6.87
N PHE A 110 -10.56 5.04 -5.62
CA PHE A 110 -10.87 3.68 -5.19
C PHE A 110 -12.10 3.66 -4.27
N ASP A 111 -13.14 2.95 -4.71
CA ASP A 111 -14.46 2.94 -4.06
C ASP A 111 -14.46 2.11 -2.76
N ASN A 112 -13.74 0.98 -2.77
CA ASN A 112 -13.71 0.03 -1.66
C ASN A 112 -12.72 0.44 -0.55
N ASP A 113 -12.51 -0.39 0.47
CA ASP A 113 -11.77 0.02 1.67
C ASP A 113 -10.26 0.18 1.42
N VAL A 114 -9.65 1.16 2.09
CA VAL A 114 -8.22 1.47 1.97
C VAL A 114 -7.58 1.51 3.34
N ILE A 115 -6.52 0.73 3.51
CA ILE A 115 -5.76 0.63 4.75
C ILE A 115 -4.35 1.15 4.47
N VAL A 116 -3.87 2.06 5.32
CA VAL A 116 -2.50 2.61 5.25
C VAL A 116 -1.89 2.33 6.62
N PRO A 117 -1.23 1.17 6.80
CA PRO A 117 -0.71 0.78 8.09
C PRO A 117 0.53 1.59 8.46
N LYS A 118 0.77 1.70 9.76
CA LYS A 118 2.02 2.12 10.38
C LYS A 118 2.80 0.88 10.81
N ASP A 119 4.08 1.07 11.10
CA ASP A 119 4.89 0.01 11.69
C ASP A 119 4.25 -0.48 13.00
N LEU A 120 4.22 -1.80 13.17
CA LEU A 120 3.61 -2.54 14.28
C LEU A 120 2.08 -2.56 14.30
N ASP A 121 1.40 -2.00 13.30
CA ASP A 121 -0.05 -2.15 13.17
C ASP A 121 -0.46 -3.62 12.99
N VAL A 122 -1.61 -3.96 13.56
CA VAL A 122 -2.26 -5.27 13.41
C VAL A 122 -3.54 -5.08 12.61
N ILE A 123 -3.62 -5.76 11.47
CA ILE A 123 -4.81 -5.79 10.62
C ILE A 123 -5.52 -7.13 10.85
N GLU A 124 -6.81 -7.08 11.16
CA GLU A 124 -7.66 -8.27 11.27
C GLU A 124 -8.20 -8.63 9.88
N ILE A 125 -7.94 -9.87 9.43
CA ILE A 125 -8.24 -10.34 8.07
C ILE A 125 -9.06 -11.63 8.05
#